data_AF-A0A948VZ87-F1
#
_entry.id   AF-A0A948VZ87-F1
#
_cell.length_a   1.000
_cell.length_b   1.000
_cell.length_c   1.000
_cell.angle_alpha   90.00
_cell.angle_beta   90.00
_cell.angle_gamma   90.00
#
_symmetry.space_group_name_H-M   'P 1'
#
loop_
_entity.id
_entity.type
_entity.pdbx_description
1 polymer ?
#
loop_
_entity_poly.entity_id
_entity_poly.type
_entity_poly.pdbx_seq_one_letter_code
_entity_poly.pdbx_strand_id
1 'polypeptide(L)'
;MIVIDENLHDLRILDAISEWYSGQVISVITLRPGSVIKDDAIPALLLKTEQPTFVTINAADFWKRIQPHHGYCVIVADLPKERAWEVPALLR
;
A
#
# COMPACT_ATOMS: atom_id res chain seq x y z
N MET A 1 5.87 -5.92 7.24
CA MET A 1 4.44 -5.58 7.17
C MET A 1 4.14 -5.00 5.79
N ILE A 2 3.01 -5.37 5.20
CA ILE A 2 2.52 -4.81 3.94
C ILE A 2 1.40 -3.80 4.25
N VAL A 3 1.50 -2.60 3.68
CA VAL A 3 0.49 -1.55 3.76
C VAL A 3 -0.11 -1.35 2.37
N ILE A 4 -1.43 -1.47 2.27
CA ILE A 4 -2.17 -1.39 1.02
C ILE A 4 -2.77 0.02 0.89
N ASP A 5 -2.55 0.66 -0.26
CA ASP A 5 -3.17 1.94 -0.64
C ASP A 5 -4.70 1.90 -0.53
N GLU A 6 -5.35 3.03 -0.25
CA GLU A 6 -6.81 3.12 -0.20
C GLU A 6 -7.47 2.74 -1.55
N ASN A 7 -6.79 2.95 -2.67
CA ASN A 7 -7.30 2.55 -3.99
C ASN A 7 -7.37 1.03 -4.17
N LEU A 8 -6.62 0.30 -3.35
CA LEU A 8 -6.58 -1.15 -3.25
C LEU A 8 -7.30 -1.67 -1.99
N HIS A 9 -8.05 -0.81 -1.29
CA HIS A 9 -8.78 -1.20 -0.09
C HIS A 9 -10.00 -2.06 -0.44
N ASP A 10 -9.75 -3.35 -0.59
CA ASP A 10 -10.74 -4.41 -0.77
C ASP A 10 -10.34 -5.61 0.10
N LEU A 11 -11.25 -6.08 0.96
CA LEU A 11 -10.98 -7.21 1.86
C LEU A 11 -10.47 -8.44 1.10
N ARG A 12 -10.94 -8.68 -0.13
CA ARG A 12 -10.48 -9.81 -0.96
C ARG A 12 -9.01 -9.72 -1.33
N ILE A 13 -8.50 -8.50 -1.53
CA ILE A 13 -7.08 -8.26 -1.83
C ILE A 13 -6.24 -8.49 -0.56
N LEU A 14 -6.70 -7.95 0.58
CA LEU A 14 -6.00 -8.13 1.86
C LEU A 14 -5.94 -9.61 2.26
N ASP A 15 -7.06 -10.31 2.14
CA ASP A 15 -7.18 -11.73 2.47
C ASP A 15 -6.29 -12.57 1.54
N ALA A 16 -6.34 -12.33 0.22
CA ALA A 16 -5.51 -13.07 -0.74
C ALA A 16 -4.00 -12.87 -0.55
N ILE A 17 -3.55 -11.70 -0.07
CA ILE A 17 -2.14 -11.51 0.31
C ILE A 17 -1.83 -12.24 1.62
N SER A 18 -2.73 -12.15 2.60
CA SER A 18 -2.59 -12.78 3.91
C SER A 18 -2.56 -14.32 3.85
N GLU A 19 -3.10 -14.92 2.78
CA GLU A 19 -3.02 -16.37 2.53
C GLU A 19 -1.58 -16.88 2.35
N TRP A 20 -0.67 -16.07 1.80
CA TRP A 20 0.71 -16.48 1.52
C TRP A 20 1.77 -15.64 2.24
N TYR A 21 1.45 -14.42 2.66
CA TYR A 21 2.36 -13.56 3.42
C TYR A 21 2.13 -13.75 4.92
N SER A 22 3.14 -14.27 5.61
CA SER A 22 3.06 -14.53 7.06
C SER A 22 3.11 -13.28 7.96
N GLY A 23 3.38 -12.11 7.39
CA GLY A 23 3.42 -10.85 8.12
C GLY A 23 2.07 -10.13 8.11
N GLN A 24 1.98 -9.02 8.85
CA GLN A 24 0.77 -8.22 8.88
C GLN A 24 0.52 -7.53 7.53
N VAL A 25 -0.73 -7.61 7.04
CA VAL A 25 -1.25 -6.90 5.87
C VAL A 25 -2.36 -5.97 6.34
N ILE A 26 -2.23 -4.68 6.11
CA ILE A 26 -3.23 -3.68 6.52
C ILE A 26 -3.48 -2.65 5.42
N SER A 27 -4.63 -2.00 5.45
CA SER A 27 -4.87 -0.82 4.60
C SER A 27 -4.27 0.43 5.24
N VAL A 28 -3.78 1.36 4.42
CA VAL A 28 -3.22 2.65 4.85
C VAL A 28 -4.23 3.45 5.70
N ILE A 29 -5.53 3.29 5.45
CA ILE A 29 -6.59 3.93 6.25
C ILE A 29 -6.55 3.52 7.74
N THR A 30 -6.02 2.34 8.03
CA THR A 30 -5.90 1.83 9.41
C THR A 30 -4.74 2.48 10.18
N LEU A 31 -3.77 3.08 9.47
CA LEU A 31 -2.67 3.83 10.10
C LEU A 31 -3.14 5.18 10.65
N ARG A 32 -4.28 5.71 10.18
CA ARG A 32 -4.88 6.94 10.69
C ARG A 32 -6.42 6.90 10.62
N PRO A 33 -7.06 6.11 11.49
CA PRO A 33 -8.51 5.96 11.48
C PRO A 33 -9.22 7.30 11.72
N GLY A 34 -10.36 7.49 11.06
CA GLY A 34 -11.20 8.69 11.23
C GLY A 34 -10.68 9.95 10.54
N SER A 35 -9.75 9.83 9.59
CA SER A 35 -9.25 10.97 8.82
C SER A 35 -9.03 10.64 7.35
N VAL A 36 -9.20 11.63 6.48
CA VAL A 36 -8.74 11.53 5.09
C VAL A 36 -7.21 11.61 5.10
N ILE A 37 -6.55 10.55 4.67
CA ILE A 37 -5.12 10.54 4.41
C ILE A 37 -4.94 11.10 3.01
N LYS A 38 -4.17 12.17 2.90
CA LYS A 38 -3.73 12.68 1.61
C LYS A 38 -2.43 11.99 1.23
N ASP A 39 -2.19 11.85 -0.07
CA ASP A 39 -0.99 11.22 -0.62
C ASP A 39 0.31 11.79 -0.05
N ASP A 40 0.36 13.11 0.19
CA ASP A 40 1.51 13.82 0.77
C ASP A 40 1.83 13.41 2.22
N ALA A 41 0.84 12.89 2.95
CA ALA A 41 0.99 12.44 4.33
C ALA A 41 1.40 10.96 4.43
N ILE A 42 1.23 10.16 3.37
CA ILE A 42 1.53 8.72 3.39
C ILE A 42 3.01 8.45 3.75
N PRO A 43 4.03 9.12 3.17
CA PRO A 43 5.42 8.88 3.53
C PRO A 43 5.68 9.05 5.04
N ALA A 44 5.13 10.11 5.65
CA ALA A 44 5.27 10.36 7.08
C ALA A 44 4.57 9.30 7.95
N LEU A 45 3.49 8.69 7.45
CA LEU A 45 2.82 7.57 8.12
C LEU A 45 3.63 6.27 8.00
N LEU A 46 4.18 5.99 6.81
CA LEU A 46 5.03 4.82 6.58
C LEU A 46 6.27 4.84 7.47
N LEU A 47 6.90 6.01 7.64
CA LEU A 47 8.07 6.17 8.52
C LEU A 47 7.79 5.91 10.02
N LYS A 48 6.54 6.01 10.45
CA LYS A 48 6.14 5.67 11.83
C LYS A 48 5.97 4.17 12.03
N THR A 49 6.04 3.39 10.97
CA THR A 49 5.93 1.95 11.03
C THR A 49 7.27 1.30 10.76
N GLU A 50 7.51 0.14 11.35
CA GLU A 50 8.80 -0.53 11.24
C GLU A 50 8.95 -1.19 9.85
N GLN A 51 9.68 -0.51 8.97
CA GLN A 51 10.05 -0.97 7.61
C GLN A 51 8.86 -1.52 6.80
N PRO A 52 7.78 -0.74 6.59
CA PRO A 52 6.64 -1.21 5.80
C PRO A 52 6.99 -1.33 4.32
N THR A 53 6.32 -2.25 3.64
CA THR A 53 6.20 -2.24 2.18
C THR A 53 4.83 -1.69 1.82
N PHE A 54 4.81 -0.51 1.20
CA PHE A 54 3.59 0.13 0.71
C PHE A 54 3.30 -0.33 -0.72
N VAL A 55 2.07 -0.77 -0.98
CA VAL A 55 1.64 -1.24 -2.30
C VAL A 55 0.54 -0.31 -2.83
N THR A 56 0.73 0.21 -4.04
CA THR A 56 -0.23 1.11 -4.70
C THR A 56 -0.36 0.77 -6.20
N ILE A 57 -1.48 1.17 -6.80
CA ILE A 57 -1.66 1.22 -8.26
C ILE A 57 -1.57 2.66 -8.81
N ASN A 58 -1.41 3.66 -7.94
CA ASN A 58 -1.33 5.06 -8.31
C ASN A 58 0.13 5.50 -8.56
N ALA A 59 0.67 5.07 -9.70
CA ALA A 59 2.03 5.44 -10.11
C ALA A 59 2.19 6.95 -10.36
N ALA A 60 1.18 7.58 -10.93
CA ALA A 60 1.28 8.94 -11.48
C ALA A 60 1.27 10.01 -10.40
N ASP A 61 0.41 9.88 -9.39
CA ASP A 61 0.25 10.89 -8.34
C ASP A 61 1.13 10.65 -7.12
N PHE A 62 1.45 9.39 -6.82
CA PHE A 62 2.24 9.04 -5.64
C PHE A 62 3.75 8.93 -5.95
N TRP A 63 4.16 7.95 -6.77
CA TRP A 63 5.58 7.62 -6.97
C TRP A 63 6.42 8.78 -7.51
N LYS A 64 5.87 9.57 -8.44
CA LYS A 64 6.60 10.71 -9.03
C LYS A 64 6.80 11.89 -8.08
N ARG A 65 6.06 11.94 -6.96
CA ARG A 65 6.10 13.06 -6.00
C ARG A 65 6.86 12.74 -4.73
N ILE A 66 7.04 11.46 -4.41
CA ILE A 66 7.72 11.05 -3.17
C ILE A 66 9.23 10.89 -3.36
N GLN A 67 10.00 11.26 -2.33
CA GLN A 67 11.41 10.94 -2.29
C GLN A 67 11.60 9.51 -1.77
N PRO A 68 12.43 8.67 -2.40
CA PRO A 68 12.77 7.35 -1.87
C PRO A 68 13.38 7.46 -0.47
N HIS A 69 13.06 6.52 0.42
CA HIS A 69 13.55 6.52 1.80
C HIS A 69 13.85 5.11 2.28
N HIS A 70 14.93 4.93 3.04
CA HIS A 70 15.40 3.60 3.52
C HIS A 70 14.43 2.94 4.52
N GLY A 71 13.59 3.75 5.15
CA GLY A 71 12.63 3.33 6.19
C GLY A 71 11.36 2.67 5.66
N TYR A 72 11.12 2.64 4.35
CA TYR A 72 10.00 1.92 3.75
C TYR A 72 10.31 1.50 2.31
N CYS A 73 9.60 0.49 1.82
CA CYS A 73 9.61 0.11 0.42
C CYS A 73 8.30 0.56 -0.24
N VAL A 74 8.33 0.90 -1.52
CA VAL A 74 7.13 1.18 -2.32
C VAL A 74 7.12 0.25 -3.53
N ILE A 75 6.03 -0.49 -3.68
CA ILE A 75 5.74 -1.30 -4.86
C ILE A 75 4.56 -0.66 -5.59
N VAL A 76 4.76 -0.39 -6.87
CA VAL A 76 3.73 0.17 -7.74
C VAL A 76 3.31 -0.90 -8.73
N ALA A 77 2.08 -1.35 -8.65
CA ALA A 77 1.48 -2.22 -9.65
C ALA A 77 0.89 -1.35 -10.78
N ASP A 78 1.44 -1.43 -11.98
CA ASP A 78 0.94 -0.68 -13.15
C ASP A 78 -0.32 -1.36 -13.71
N LEU A 79 -1.42 -1.24 -12.97
CA LEU A 79 -2.71 -1.83 -13.29
C LEU A 79 -3.82 -0.77 -13.17
N PRO A 80 -4.81 -0.79 -14.07
CA PRO A 80 -6.01 0.00 -13.87
C PRO A 80 -6.82 -0.56 -12.68
N LYS A 81 -7.65 0.27 -12.06
CA LYS A 81 -8.38 -0.07 -10.83
C LYS A 81 -9.28 -1.30 -10.99
N GLU A 82 -9.85 -1.52 -12.17
CA GLU A 82 -10.69 -2.67 -12.50
C GLU A 82 -9.93 -4.01 -12.41
N ARG A 83 -8.59 -3.96 -12.50
CA ARG A 83 -7.67 -5.10 -12.42
C ARG A 83 -6.94 -5.16 -11.07
N ALA A 84 -7.32 -4.34 -10.09
CA ALA A 84 -6.70 -4.30 -8.76
C ALA A 84 -6.67 -5.67 -8.06
N TRP A 85 -7.62 -6.56 -8.36
CA TRP A 85 -7.68 -7.92 -7.83
C TRP A 85 -6.51 -8.82 -8.28
N GLU A 86 -5.73 -8.42 -9.28
CA GLU A 86 -4.53 -9.14 -9.73
C GLU A 86 -3.30 -8.83 -8.87
N VAL A 87 -3.32 -7.75 -8.07
CA VAL A 87 -2.18 -7.31 -7.24
C VAL A 87 -1.63 -8.43 -6.34
N PRO A 88 -2.44 -9.22 -5.61
CA PRO A 88 -1.91 -10.30 -4.77
C PRO A 88 -1.06 -11.31 -5.54
N ALA A 89 -1.43 -11.62 -6.78
CA ALA A 89 -0.67 -12.55 -7.61
C ALA A 89 0.64 -11.95 -8.14
N LEU A 90 0.67 -10.63 -8.39
CA LEU A 90 1.88 -9.93 -8.84
C LEU A 90 2.92 -9.69 -7.73
N LEU A 91 2.48 -9.70 -6.46
CA LEU A 91 3.36 -9.48 -5.30
C LEU A 91 4.11 -10.74 -4.84
N ARG A 92 3.67 -11.91 -5.28
CA ARG A 92 4.23 -13.21 -4.90
C ARG A 92 5.47 -13.56 -5.73
#